data_AF-B9REB2-F1
#
_entry.id   AF-B9REB2-F1
#
_cell.length_a   1.000
_cell.length_b   1.000
_cell.length_c   1.000
_cell.angle_alpha   90.00
_cell.angle_beta   90.00
_cell.angle_gamma   90.00
#
_symmetry.space_group_name_H-M   'P 1'
#
loop_
_entity.id
_entity.type
_entity.pdbx_description
1 polymer ?
#
loop_
_entity_poly.entity_id
_entity_poly.type
_entity_poly.pdbx_seq_one_letter_code
_entity_poly.pdbx_strand_id
1 'polypeptide(L)'
;MERILERYERYSYAERQLVATDLNSQENWTLEYNRLKAKVELLQRNHRHYLGEDLDSLTLKELQNLEQQLDTALKHIRTRKNQLMFESISELQKKEKAIQEQNNMLSKQIKEKEKAVAQQALWEQQNHGNNVSPFLMPQPPLPCLNIGGTYQEEGQEVRRNELDLTLEPIYSCHLGCFTT
;
A
#
# COMPACT_ATOMS: atom_id res chain seq x y z
N MET A 1 36.08 -70.81 -15.18
CA MET A 1 36.46 -69.71 -16.08
C MET A 1 35.23 -68.92 -16.54
N GLU A 2 34.19 -69.59 -17.00
CA GLU A 2 32.91 -68.99 -17.45
C GLU A 2 32.27 -68.02 -16.44
N ARG A 3 32.18 -68.39 -15.15
CA ARG A 3 31.63 -67.51 -14.10
C ARG A 3 32.38 -66.18 -13.94
N ILE A 4 33.66 -66.14 -14.27
CA ILE A 4 34.49 -64.93 -14.19
C ILE A 4 34.21 -64.05 -15.42
N LEU A 5 34.11 -64.65 -16.60
CA LEU A 5 33.76 -63.97 -17.84
C LEU A 5 32.35 -63.37 -17.77
N GLU A 6 31.37 -64.14 -17.28
CA GLU A 6 29.99 -63.69 -17.09
C GLU A 6 29.92 -62.50 -16.12
N ARG A 7 30.68 -62.54 -15.02
CA ARG A 7 30.75 -61.41 -14.09
C ARG A 7 31.32 -60.17 -14.79
N TYR A 8 32.38 -60.31 -15.57
CA TYR A 8 33.01 -59.19 -16.27
C TYR A 8 32.10 -58.59 -17.34
N GLU A 9 31.39 -59.43 -18.10
CA GLU A 9 30.41 -59.01 -19.10
C GLU A 9 29.26 -58.21 -18.48
N ARG A 10 28.73 -58.69 -17.34
CA ARG A 10 27.70 -57.95 -16.59
C ARG A 10 28.18 -56.58 -16.11
N TYR A 11 29.41 -56.47 -15.59
CA TYR A 11 29.96 -55.18 -15.16
C TYR A 11 30.21 -54.25 -16.35
N SER A 12 30.79 -54.74 -17.45
CA SER A 12 31.04 -53.94 -18.65
C SER A 12 29.73 -53.42 -19.28
N TYR A 13 28.68 -54.23 -19.29
CA TYR A 13 27.37 -53.82 -19.78
C TYR A 13 26.68 -52.79 -18.86
N ALA A 14 26.80 -52.94 -17.53
CA ALA A 14 26.28 -51.97 -16.57
C ALA A 14 27.00 -50.61 -16.67
N GLU A 15 28.33 -50.61 -16.85
CA GLU A 15 29.14 -49.39 -17.02
C GLU A 15 28.75 -48.64 -18.31
N ARG A 16 28.60 -49.35 -19.43
CA ARG A 16 28.14 -48.74 -20.70
C ARG A 16 26.75 -48.12 -20.58
N GLN A 17 25.83 -48.76 -19.85
CA GLN A 17 24.49 -48.20 -19.61
C GLN A 17 24.51 -46.94 -18.74
N LEU A 18 25.38 -46.88 -17.71
CA LEU A 18 25.54 -45.69 -16.89
C LEU A 18 26.09 -44.52 -17.70
N VAL A 19 27.14 -44.74 -18.50
CA VAL A 19 27.71 -43.72 -19.37
C VAL A 19 26.69 -43.24 -20.42
N ALA A 20 25.93 -44.15 -21.02
CA ALA A 20 24.87 -43.78 -21.96
C ALA A 20 23.75 -42.96 -21.28
N THR A 21 23.41 -43.28 -20.03
CA THR A 21 22.41 -42.53 -19.25
C THR A 21 22.92 -41.13 -18.88
N ASP A 22 24.20 -41.01 -18.51
CA ASP A 22 24.84 -39.74 -18.20
C ASP A 22 24.93 -38.81 -19.42
N LEU A 23 25.35 -39.35 -20.58
CA LEU A 23 25.34 -38.63 -21.86
C LEU A 23 23.93 -38.17 -22.26
N ASN A 24 22.92 -39.05 -22.14
CA ASN A 24 21.53 -38.68 -22.38
C ASN A 24 21.04 -37.58 -21.41
N SER A 25 21.48 -37.62 -20.15
CA SER A 25 21.13 -36.59 -19.16
C SER A 25 21.80 -35.24 -19.49
N GLN A 26 23.05 -35.25 -19.92
CA GLN A 26 23.81 -34.07 -20.32
C GLN A 26 23.25 -33.45 -21.62
N GLU A 27 22.87 -34.29 -22.59
CA GLU A 27 22.19 -33.86 -23.82
C GLU A 27 20.83 -33.23 -23.49
N ASN A 28 20.07 -33.81 -22.55
CA ASN A 28 18.81 -33.26 -22.07
C ASN A 28 18.99 -31.87 -21.41
N TRP A 29 19.97 -31.71 -20.52
CA TRP A 29 20.29 -30.40 -19.92
C TRP A 29 20.72 -29.36 -20.96
N THR A 30 21.48 -29.79 -21.97
CA THR A 30 21.91 -28.91 -23.07
C THR A 30 20.72 -28.45 -23.92
N LEU A 31 19.81 -29.37 -24.23
CA LEU A 31 18.57 -29.07 -24.96
C LEU A 31 17.68 -28.11 -24.15
N GLU A 32 17.50 -28.37 -22.86
CA GLU A 32 16.71 -27.53 -21.96
C GLU A 32 17.30 -26.13 -21.80
N TYR A 33 18.62 -26.03 -21.67
CA TYR A 33 19.33 -24.76 -21.66
C TYR A 33 19.10 -23.98 -22.96
N ASN A 34 19.27 -24.62 -24.12
CA ASN A 34 19.05 -23.98 -25.42
C ASN A 34 17.60 -23.52 -25.59
N ARG A 35 16.63 -24.33 -25.14
CA ARG A 35 15.21 -23.98 -25.12
C ARG A 35 14.95 -22.75 -24.26
N LEU A 36 15.52 -22.68 -23.07
CA LEU A 36 15.37 -21.55 -22.17
C LEU A 36 16.03 -20.29 -22.75
N LYS A 37 17.25 -20.42 -23.29
CA LYS A 37 17.98 -19.33 -23.93
C LYS A 37 17.19 -18.73 -25.08
N ALA A 38 16.62 -19.55 -25.96
CA ALA A 38 15.77 -19.08 -27.06
C ALA A 38 14.53 -18.32 -26.56
N LYS A 39 13.91 -18.76 -25.46
CA LYS A 39 12.79 -18.03 -24.83
C LYS A 39 13.22 -16.66 -24.30
N VAL A 40 14.37 -16.59 -23.64
CA VAL A 40 14.90 -15.31 -23.12
C VAL A 40 15.18 -14.34 -24.26
N GLU A 41 15.86 -14.80 -25.31
CA GLU A 41 16.16 -13.97 -26.48
C GLU A 41 14.89 -13.48 -27.19
N LEU A 42 13.86 -14.34 -27.29
CA LEU A 42 12.56 -13.95 -27.82
C LEU A 42 11.88 -12.89 -26.97
N LEU A 43 11.86 -13.06 -25.64
CA LEU A 43 11.27 -12.08 -24.72
C LEU A 43 12.00 -10.74 -24.78
N GLN A 44 13.33 -10.75 -24.81
CA GLN A 44 14.13 -9.53 -24.95
C GLN A 44 13.87 -8.82 -26.27
N ARG A 45 13.78 -9.56 -27.38
CA ARG A 45 13.43 -9.00 -28.69
C ARG A 45 12.04 -8.37 -28.67
N ASN A 46 11.04 -9.08 -28.14
CA ASN A 46 9.69 -8.55 -28.02
C ASN A 46 9.65 -7.29 -27.14
N HIS A 47 10.42 -7.24 -26.05
CA HIS A 47 10.52 -6.06 -25.22
C HIS A 47 11.03 -4.84 -26.00
N ARG A 48 12.08 -5.02 -26.80
CA ARG A 48 12.58 -3.97 -27.69
C ARG A 48 11.53 -3.51 -28.70
N HIS A 49 10.80 -4.45 -29.32
CA HIS A 49 9.68 -4.10 -30.21
C HIS A 49 8.59 -3.28 -29.49
N TYR A 50 8.22 -3.64 -28.25
CA TYR A 50 7.26 -2.87 -27.47
C TYR A 50 7.76 -1.46 -27.11
N LEU A 51 9.08 -1.26 -27.04
CA LEU A 51 9.72 0.05 -26.86
C LEU A 51 9.87 0.83 -28.17
N GLY A 52 9.50 0.24 -29.31
CA GLY A 52 9.63 0.85 -30.63
C GLY A 52 11.02 0.68 -31.26
N GLU A 53 11.83 -0.24 -30.75
CA GLU A 53 13.17 -0.55 -31.25
C GLU A 53 13.14 -1.79 -32.18
N ASP A 54 14.17 -1.96 -33.04
CA ASP A 54 14.35 -3.11 -33.95
C ASP A 54 13.18 -3.43 -34.91
N LEU A 55 12.33 -2.43 -35.22
CA LEU A 55 11.10 -2.63 -36.00
C LEU A 55 11.33 -2.91 -37.49
N ASP A 56 12.51 -2.57 -38.04
CA ASP A 56 12.82 -2.75 -39.47
C ASP A 56 12.75 -4.21 -39.93
N SER A 57 12.88 -5.15 -38.98
CA SER A 57 12.80 -6.58 -39.24
C SER A 57 11.36 -7.13 -39.34
N LEU A 58 10.36 -6.32 -38.97
CA LEU A 58 8.95 -6.72 -38.94
C LEU A 58 8.24 -6.44 -40.26
N THR A 59 7.36 -7.35 -40.65
CA THR A 59 6.44 -7.12 -41.76
C THR A 59 5.33 -6.15 -41.36
N LEU A 60 4.67 -5.53 -42.35
CA LEU A 60 3.54 -4.63 -42.10
C LEU A 60 2.43 -5.27 -41.23
N LYS A 61 2.14 -6.55 -41.46
CA LYS A 61 1.13 -7.30 -40.69
C LYS A 61 1.55 -7.50 -39.23
N GLU A 62 2.83 -7.77 -38.99
CA GLU A 62 3.37 -7.91 -37.64
C GLU A 62 3.38 -6.57 -36.90
N LEU A 63 3.69 -5.48 -37.61
CA LEU A 63 3.64 -4.13 -37.05
C LEU A 63 2.21 -3.72 -36.66
N GLN A 64 1.22 -3.99 -37.52
CA GLN A 64 -0.20 -3.76 -37.19
C GLN A 64 -0.65 -4.58 -35.97
N ASN A 65 -0.20 -5.83 -35.87
CA ASN A 65 -0.50 -6.67 -34.71
C ASN A 65 0.16 -6.16 -33.43
N LEU A 66 1.40 -5.66 -33.52
CA LEU A 66 2.11 -5.02 -32.41
C LEU A 66 1.39 -3.76 -31.92
N GLU A 67 0.98 -2.89 -32.85
CA GLU A 67 0.20 -1.68 -32.56
C GLU A 67 -1.12 -2.02 -31.85
N GLN A 68 -1.88 -2.99 -32.37
CA GLN A 68 -3.14 -3.42 -31.76
C GLN A 68 -2.95 -3.97 -30.34
N GLN A 69 -1.86 -4.72 -30.10
CA GLN A 69 -1.53 -5.23 -28.78
C GLN A 69 -1.20 -4.09 -27.80
N LEU A 70 -0.40 -3.11 -28.23
CA LEU A 70 -0.05 -1.95 -27.42
C LEU A 70 -1.29 -1.09 -27.09
N ASP A 71 -2.13 -0.80 -28.07
CA ASP A 71 -3.37 -0.04 -27.86
C ASP A 71 -4.30 -0.74 -26.85
N THR A 72 -4.49 -2.05 -27.02
CA THR A 72 -5.31 -2.86 -26.13
C THR A 72 -4.77 -2.87 -24.70
N ALA A 73 -3.46 -3.10 -24.54
CA ALA A 73 -2.81 -3.09 -23.22
C ALA A 73 -2.92 -1.72 -22.55
N LEU A 74 -2.71 -0.65 -23.30
CA LEU A 74 -2.78 0.73 -22.82
C LEU A 74 -4.21 1.14 -22.44
N LYS A 75 -5.22 0.69 -23.18
CA LYS A 75 -6.64 0.83 -22.80
C LYS A 75 -6.93 0.13 -21.47
N HIS A 76 -6.43 -1.10 -21.27
CA HIS A 76 -6.58 -1.81 -20.00
C HIS A 76 -5.90 -1.08 -18.84
N ILE A 77 -4.66 -0.61 -19.02
CA ILE A 77 -3.91 0.15 -18.01
C ILE A 77 -4.67 1.41 -17.61
N ARG A 78 -5.13 2.21 -18.60
CA ARG A 78 -5.92 3.43 -18.34
C ARG A 78 -7.22 3.13 -17.60
N THR A 79 -7.94 2.09 -18.03
CA THR A 79 -9.19 1.67 -17.38
C THR A 79 -8.94 1.30 -15.92
N ARG A 80 -7.91 0.47 -15.65
CA ARG A 80 -7.56 0.06 -14.29
C ARG A 80 -7.12 1.24 -13.42
N LYS A 81 -6.29 2.14 -13.96
CA LYS A 81 -5.85 3.36 -13.26
C LYS A 81 -7.05 4.24 -12.90
N ASN A 82 -7.97 4.47 -13.83
CA ASN A 82 -9.16 5.27 -13.58
C ASN A 82 -10.06 4.61 -12.53
N GLN A 83 -10.25 3.29 -12.62
CA GLN A 83 -11.03 2.54 -11.62
C GLN A 83 -10.46 2.72 -10.21
N LEU A 84 -9.15 2.53 -10.03
CA LEU A 84 -8.48 2.72 -8.74
C LEU A 84 -8.59 4.17 -8.24
N MET A 85 -8.48 5.16 -9.14
CA MET A 85 -8.66 6.57 -8.79
C MET A 85 -10.07 6.87 -8.28
N PHE A 86 -11.11 6.33 -8.95
CA PHE A 86 -12.50 6.49 -8.52
C PHE A 86 -12.78 5.80 -7.18
N GLU A 87 -12.20 4.62 -6.96
CA GLU A 87 -12.26 3.91 -5.68
C GLU A 87 -11.67 4.77 -4.56
N SER A 88 -10.46 5.31 -4.76
CA SER A 88 -9.79 6.19 -3.79
C SER A 88 -10.59 7.47 -3.50
N ILE A 89 -11.10 8.14 -4.54
CA ILE A 89 -11.98 9.32 -4.36
C ILE A 89 -13.22 8.97 -3.54
N SER A 90 -13.85 7.83 -3.84
CA SER A 90 -15.06 7.38 -3.13
C SER A 90 -14.79 7.08 -1.66
N GLU A 91 -13.63 6.48 -1.36
CA GLU A 91 -13.20 6.24 0.03
C GLU A 91 -12.96 7.55 0.78
N LEU A 92 -12.26 8.51 0.16
CA LEU A 92 -12.01 9.82 0.77
C LEU A 92 -13.30 10.59 1.02
N GLN A 93 -14.24 10.60 0.07
CA GLN A 93 -15.56 11.23 0.25
C GLN A 93 -16.37 10.60 1.39
N LYS A 94 -16.28 9.28 1.58
CA LYS A 94 -16.91 8.61 2.73
C LYS A 94 -16.30 9.06 4.05
N LYS A 95 -14.96 9.17 4.11
CA LYS A 95 -14.24 9.66 5.29
C LYS A 95 -14.60 11.12 5.60
N GLU A 96 -14.59 11.99 4.59
CA GLU A 96 -15.01 13.39 4.70
C GLU A 96 -16.42 13.49 5.29
N LYS A 97 -17.39 12.75 4.75
CA LYS A 97 -18.76 12.76 5.25
C LYS A 97 -18.86 12.28 6.70
N ALA A 98 -18.13 11.23 7.07
CA ALA A 98 -18.13 10.72 8.44
C ALA A 98 -17.57 11.75 9.44
N ILE A 99 -16.46 12.41 9.08
CA ILE A 99 -15.84 13.46 9.90
C ILE A 99 -16.77 14.69 10.00
N GLN A 100 -17.40 15.09 8.89
CA GLN A 100 -18.34 16.21 8.89
C GLN A 100 -19.52 15.94 9.82
N GLU A 101 -20.05 14.72 9.85
CA GLU A 101 -21.13 14.34 10.76
C GLU A 101 -20.68 14.39 12.22
N GLN A 102 -19.47 13.89 12.54
CA GLN A 102 -18.90 13.98 13.87
C GLN A 102 -18.71 15.44 14.32
N ASN A 103 -18.18 16.30 13.45
CA ASN A 103 -18.00 17.72 13.74
C ASN A 103 -19.33 18.45 13.95
N ASN A 104 -20.35 18.12 13.15
CA ASN A 104 -21.71 18.65 13.34
C ASN A 104 -22.29 18.24 14.70
N MET A 105 -22.11 16.98 15.10
CA MET A 105 -22.54 16.47 16.40
C MET A 105 -21.86 17.20 17.56
N LEU A 106 -20.53 17.33 17.51
CA LEU A 106 -19.76 18.02 18.55
C LEU A 106 -20.14 19.49 18.64
N SER A 107 -20.34 20.16 17.49
CA SER A 107 -20.77 21.56 17.46
C SER A 107 -22.15 21.75 18.11
N LYS A 108 -23.07 20.80 17.96
CA LYS A 108 -24.37 20.84 18.66
C LYS A 108 -24.19 20.66 20.17
N GLN A 109 -23.38 19.68 20.59
CA GLN A 109 -23.11 19.44 22.01
C GLN A 109 -22.45 20.64 22.69
N ILE A 110 -21.52 21.33 22.02
CA ILE A 110 -20.89 22.54 22.53
C ILE A 110 -21.96 23.62 22.74
N LYS A 111 -22.81 23.90 21.74
CA LYS A 111 -23.89 24.88 21.86
C LYS A 111 -24.88 24.55 22.97
N GLU A 112 -25.19 23.28 23.19
CA GLU A 112 -26.05 22.84 24.29
C GLU A 112 -25.40 23.06 25.66
N LYS A 113 -24.11 22.73 25.80
CA LYS A 113 -23.35 22.98 27.04
C LYS A 113 -23.20 24.46 27.33
N GLU A 114 -22.91 25.29 26.33
CA GLU A 114 -22.84 26.75 26.49
C GLU A 114 -24.18 27.33 27.00
N LYS A 115 -25.31 26.84 26.47
CA LYS A 115 -26.64 27.23 26.96
C LYS A 115 -26.87 26.78 28.40
N ALA A 116 -26.48 25.56 28.77
CA ALA A 116 -26.61 25.06 30.13
C ALA A 116 -25.77 25.87 31.12
N VAL A 117 -24.52 26.21 30.77
CA VAL A 117 -23.65 27.06 31.58
C VAL A 117 -24.23 28.47 31.71
N ALA A 118 -24.73 29.06 30.64
CA ALA A 118 -25.37 30.38 30.69
C ALA A 118 -26.62 30.39 31.57
N GLN A 119 -27.44 29.33 31.53
CA GLN A 119 -28.59 29.17 32.42
C GLN A 119 -28.14 29.03 33.87
N GLN A 120 -27.12 28.22 34.16
CA GLN A 120 -26.60 28.06 35.51
C GLN A 120 -26.06 29.38 36.09
N ALA A 121 -25.29 30.14 35.30
CA ALA A 121 -24.80 31.46 35.71
C ALA A 121 -25.95 32.45 36.02
N LEU A 122 -27.06 32.39 35.29
CA LEU A 122 -28.26 33.19 35.57
C LEU A 122 -28.93 32.78 36.89
N TRP A 123 -29.07 31.48 37.15
CA TRP A 123 -29.61 30.94 38.41
C TRP A 123 -28.75 31.30 39.63
N GLU A 124 -27.42 31.33 39.48
CA GLU A 124 -26.49 31.74 40.54
C GLU A 124 -26.59 33.23 40.85
N GLN A 125 -26.75 34.10 39.83
CA GLN A 125 -26.97 35.53 40.03
C GLN A 125 -28.28 35.84 40.77
N GLN A 126 -29.35 35.10 40.47
CA GLN A 126 -30.66 35.34 41.08
C GLN A 126 -30.72 34.90 42.55
N ASN A 127 -29.96 33.87 42.93
CA ASN A 127 -29.85 33.41 44.32
C ASN A 127 -28.94 34.30 45.19
N HIS A 128 -28.08 35.13 44.61
CA HIS A 128 -27.29 36.13 45.33
C HIS A 128 -28.05 37.47 45.52
N GLY A 129 -29.30 37.57 45.06
CA GLY A 129 -30.15 38.77 45.18
C GLY A 129 -31.00 38.86 46.44
N ASN A 130 -31.15 37.78 47.22
CA ASN A 130 -31.94 37.78 48.46
C ASN A 130 -31.08 37.34 49.64
N ASN A 131 -30.28 38.27 50.18
CA ASN A 131 -30.02 38.45 51.62
C ASN A 131 -28.84 39.42 51.79
N VAL A 132 -29.14 40.72 51.88
CA VAL A 132 -28.19 41.68 52.41
C VAL A 132 -28.37 41.72 53.93
N SER A 133 -27.32 41.37 54.67
CA SER A 133 -27.09 41.91 56.02
C SER A 133 -25.61 42.31 56.11
N PRO A 134 -25.28 43.59 56.37
CA PRO A 134 -23.91 44.03 56.45
C PRO A 134 -23.42 43.85 57.89
N PHE A 135 -22.61 42.82 58.14
CA PHE A 135 -21.78 42.81 59.33
C PHE A 135 -20.34 42.43 58.98
N LEU A 136 -19.44 43.33 59.36
CA LEU A 136 -17.99 43.31 59.19
C LEU A 136 -17.37 41.99 59.71
N MET A 137 -16.55 41.33 58.90
CA MET A 137 -15.49 40.42 59.35
C MET A 137 -14.33 40.45 58.33
N PRO A 138 -13.05 40.61 58.76
CA PRO A 138 -11.89 40.52 57.88
C PRO A 138 -11.49 39.06 57.61
N GLN A 139 -10.85 38.87 56.45
CA GLN A 139 -10.42 37.63 55.74
C GLN A 139 -9.81 36.47 56.56
N PRO A 140 -9.67 35.29 55.92
CA PRO A 140 -8.33 34.70 55.76
C PRO A 140 -7.94 34.49 54.28
N PRO A 141 -6.64 34.32 53.98
CA PRO A 141 -6.06 34.59 52.67
C PRO A 141 -6.33 33.49 51.63
N LEU A 142 -6.42 33.92 50.38
CA LEU A 142 -6.42 33.07 49.18
C LEU A 142 -5.26 32.07 49.21
N PRO A 143 -5.47 30.79 48.86
CA PRO A 143 -4.35 29.94 48.47
C PRO A 143 -3.81 30.46 47.14
N CYS A 144 -2.59 30.98 47.18
CA CYS A 144 -1.80 31.19 45.98
C CYS A 144 -1.71 29.86 45.21
N LEU A 145 -2.12 29.87 43.94
CA LEU A 145 -1.80 28.79 43.00
C LEU A 145 -0.28 28.83 42.78
N ASN A 146 0.44 28.05 43.57
CA ASN A 146 1.87 27.84 43.38
C ASN A 146 2.04 26.79 42.28
N ILE A 147 2.62 27.24 41.17
CA ILE A 147 3.14 26.41 40.08
C ILE A 147 4.22 25.47 40.64
N GLY A 148 4.11 24.17 40.34
CA GLY A 148 5.21 23.22 40.49
C GLY A 148 4.82 21.89 41.15
N GLY A 149 4.58 20.86 40.33
CA GLY A 149 4.40 19.48 40.79
C GLY A 149 4.33 18.52 39.60
N THR A 150 5.38 17.73 39.46
CA THR A 150 5.66 16.76 38.40
C THR A 150 5.04 15.38 38.66
N TYR A 151 4.74 14.64 37.57
CA TYR A 151 4.36 13.22 37.45
C TYR A 151 2.92 12.89 37.94
N GLN A 152 2.13 12.00 37.34
CA GLN A 152 2.45 10.75 36.65
C GLN A 152 1.21 10.24 35.88
N GLU A 153 1.45 9.40 34.87
CA GLU A 153 0.53 8.79 33.91
C GLU A 153 -0.73 8.12 34.51
N GLU A 154 -1.90 8.40 33.93
CA GLU A 154 -2.92 7.38 33.71
C GLU A 154 -3.43 7.50 32.26
N GLY A 155 -3.26 6.41 31.51
CA GLY A 155 -3.43 6.34 30.08
C GLY A 155 -4.88 6.50 29.67
N GLN A 156 -5.22 7.68 29.16
CA GLN A 156 -6.35 7.84 28.27
C GLN A 156 -5.84 7.64 26.85
N GLU A 157 -6.15 6.48 26.32
CA GLU A 157 -5.79 6.00 24.99
C GLU A 157 -6.26 7.01 23.95
N VAL A 158 -5.36 7.96 23.63
CA VAL A 158 -5.44 8.79 22.45
C VAL A 158 -5.50 7.79 21.31
N ARG A 159 -6.70 7.55 20.77
CA ARG A 159 -6.85 6.97 19.44
C ARG A 159 -6.05 7.89 18.54
N ARG A 160 -4.80 7.51 18.30
CA ARG A 160 -4.00 8.02 17.21
C ARG A 160 -4.90 7.87 16.00
N ASN A 161 -5.41 9.00 15.51
CA ASN A 161 -5.82 9.07 14.13
C ASN A 161 -4.52 8.83 13.38
N GLU A 162 -4.26 7.57 13.03
CA GLU A 162 -3.21 7.22 12.10
C GLU A 162 -3.65 7.78 10.75
N LEU A 163 -3.37 9.08 10.59
CA LEU A 163 -3.33 9.78 9.32
C LEU A 163 -2.12 9.27 8.58
N ASP A 164 -2.14 7.99 8.23
CA ASP A 164 -1.19 7.48 7.26
C ASP A 164 -1.72 7.86 5.87
N LEU A 165 -1.44 9.11 5.51
CA LEU A 165 -1.60 9.65 4.17
C LEU A 165 -0.41 9.24 3.27
N THR A 166 0.40 8.26 3.68
CA THR A 166 1.40 7.68 2.78
C THR A 166 0.68 6.82 1.73
N LEU A 167 0.18 7.51 0.71
CA LEU A 167 0.07 6.94 -0.62
C LEU A 167 1.49 6.73 -1.13
N GLU A 168 2.19 5.73 -0.60
CA GLU A 168 3.36 5.21 -1.30
C GLU A 168 2.86 4.68 -2.65
N PRO A 169 3.38 5.20 -3.77
CA PRO A 169 3.03 4.67 -5.07
C PRO A 169 3.47 3.20 -5.11
N ILE A 170 2.52 2.27 -5.18
CA ILE A 170 2.82 0.83 -5.39
C ILE A 170 3.55 0.61 -6.74
N TYR A 171 3.62 1.65 -7.59
CA TYR A 171 4.34 1.64 -8.85
C TYR A 171 5.25 2.86 -8.98
N SER A 172 6.56 2.63 -8.88
CA SER A 172 7.59 3.51 -9.46
C SER A 172 7.49 3.42 -10.98
N CYS A 173 6.50 4.10 -11.58
CA CYS A 173 6.53 4.36 -13.01
C CYS A 173 7.58 5.43 -13.28
N HIS A 174 8.82 5.01 -13.53
CA HIS A 174 9.79 5.84 -14.23
C HIS A 174 9.27 6.09 -15.64
N LEU A 175 8.40 7.09 -15.79
CA LEU A 175 8.08 7.68 -17.08
C LEU A 175 9.32 8.46 -17.51
N GLY A 176 10.18 7.82 -18.31
CA GLY A 176 11.15 8.52 -19.13
C GLY A 176 10.38 9.55 -19.98
N CYS A 177 10.77 10.81 -19.86
CA CYS A 177 10.21 11.92 -20.60
C CYS A 177 10.22 11.64 -22.11
N PHE A 178 9.06 11.71 -22.75
CA PHE A 178 9.00 12.07 -24.17
C PHE A 178 9.08 13.61 -24.23
N THR A 179 10.25 14.15 -24.53
CA THR A 179 10.38 15.52 -25.03
C THR A 179 10.36 15.49 -26.56
N THR A 180 9.54 16.38 -27.11
CA THR A 180 9.35 16.77 -28.51
C THR A 180 10.59 16.73 -29.39
#